data_AF-A0A7X2H340-F1
#
_entry.id   AF-A0A7X2H340-F1
#
_cell.length_a   1.000
_cell.length_b   1.000
_cell.length_c   1.000
_cell.angle_alpha   90.00
_cell.angle_beta   90.00
_cell.angle_gamma   90.00
#
_symmetry.space_group_name_H-M   'P 1'
#
loop_
_entity.id
_entity.type
_entity.pdbx_description
1 polymer ?
#
loop_
_entity_poly.entity_id
_entity_poly.type
_entity_poly.pdbx_seq_one_letter_code
_entity_poly.pdbx_strand_id
1 'polypeptide(L)'
;MKWNLLMLSGCGAEEELEMRLFLKLNAISALYGLLFFIEIELVANIYRISRVTGWDINRVDKIVFILNIAIFILSTVLFVYVTYNYMNGMNLRYFSAIMWFPYLALYIYVLSSCFPITDPGEQPSHGLGIIGMGALIIYPFYIVFINMFGFTEGKSNSG
;
A
#
# COMPACT_ATOMS: atom_id res chain seq x y z
N MET A 1 -7.13 7.99 48.37
CA MET A 1 -6.35 8.81 47.42
C MET A 1 -5.46 8.00 46.47
N LYS A 2 -5.02 6.78 46.80
CA LYS A 2 -4.18 5.92 45.93
C LYS A 2 -4.91 5.35 44.68
N TRP A 3 -6.24 5.21 44.75
CA TRP A 3 -7.08 4.66 43.68
C TRP A 3 -7.27 5.58 42.46
N ASN A 4 -7.35 6.90 42.67
CA ASN A 4 -7.47 7.86 41.55
C ASN A 4 -6.19 7.93 40.71
N LEU A 5 -5.02 7.76 41.32
CA LEU A 5 -3.74 7.73 40.59
C LEU A 5 -3.59 6.47 39.73
N LEU A 6 -4.05 5.31 40.22
CA LEU A 6 -4.06 4.06 39.43
C LEU A 6 -5.05 4.13 38.27
N MET A 7 -6.25 4.67 38.50
CA MET A 7 -7.26 4.88 37.45
C MET A 7 -6.79 5.89 36.38
N LEU A 8 -6.20 7.01 36.79
CA LEU A 8 -5.65 8.00 35.85
C LEU A 8 -4.41 7.48 35.12
N SER A 9 -3.57 6.66 35.76
CA SER A 9 -2.42 6.03 35.09
C SER A 9 -2.82 4.94 34.09
N GLY A 10 -3.91 4.21 34.35
CA GLY A 10 -4.47 3.23 33.42
C GLY A 10 -5.12 3.89 32.21
N CYS A 11 -5.91 4.95 32.45
CA CYS A 11 -6.56 5.73 31.39
C CYS A 11 -5.55 6.31 30.40
N GLY A 12 -4.47 6.94 30.88
CA GLY A 12 -3.45 7.51 29.99
C GLY A 12 -2.64 6.46 29.20
N ALA A 13 -2.41 5.28 29.78
CA ALA A 13 -1.69 4.20 29.10
C ALA A 13 -2.54 3.53 27.99
N GLU A 14 -3.86 3.46 28.19
CA GLU A 14 -4.81 2.95 27.21
C GLU A 14 -4.90 3.88 25.99
N GLU A 15 -5.07 5.19 26.21
CA GLU A 15 -5.08 6.20 25.13
C GLU A 15 -3.77 6.19 24.32
N GLU A 16 -2.62 6.07 24.99
CA GLU A 16 -1.33 6.00 24.30
C GLU A 16 -1.22 4.74 23.42
N LEU A 17 -1.70 3.60 23.91
CA LEU A 17 -1.75 2.35 23.15
C LEU A 17 -2.65 2.50 21.93
N GLU A 18 -3.87 3.02 22.10
CA GLU A 18 -4.82 3.24 21.01
C GLU A 18 -4.26 4.15 19.92
N MET A 19 -3.66 5.28 20.30
CA MET A 19 -3.01 6.20 19.35
C MET A 19 -1.89 5.51 18.57
N ARG A 20 -1.06 4.69 19.24
CA ARG A 20 0.01 3.93 18.58
C ARG A 20 -0.56 2.92 17.58
N LEU A 21 -1.64 2.22 17.92
CA LEU A 21 -2.30 1.26 17.03
C LEU A 21 -2.90 1.97 15.80
N PHE A 22 -3.58 3.11 16.01
CA PHE A 22 -4.13 3.94 14.95
C PHE A 22 -3.03 4.40 13.98
N LEU A 23 -1.93 4.96 14.49
CA LEU A 23 -0.82 5.42 13.65
C LEU A 23 -0.19 4.28 12.84
N LYS A 24 0.02 3.11 13.46
CA LYS A 24 0.56 1.93 12.77
C LYS A 24 -0.35 1.46 11.63
N LEU A 25 -1.66 1.39 11.88
CA LEU A 25 -2.64 0.98 10.88
C LEU A 25 -2.65 1.95 9.69
N ASN A 26 -2.68 3.26 9.96
CA ASN A 26 -2.64 4.29 8.92
C ASN A 26 -1.34 4.23 8.12
N ALA A 27 -0.19 4.07 8.79
CA ALA A 27 1.10 3.95 8.12
C ALA A 27 1.17 2.75 7.16
N ILE A 28 0.72 1.57 7.59
CA ILE A 28 0.70 0.38 6.73
C ILE A 28 -0.32 0.53 5.59
N SER A 29 -1.48 1.10 5.86
CA SER A 29 -2.49 1.37 4.84
C SER A 29 -1.98 2.35 3.77
N ALA A 30 -1.26 3.39 4.19
CA ALA A 30 -0.60 4.34 3.30
C ALA A 30 0.45 3.64 2.43
N LEU A 31 1.28 2.77 3.02
CA LEU A 31 2.26 1.99 2.25
C LEU A 31 1.59 1.05 1.24
N TYR A 32 0.50 0.36 1.60
CA TYR A 32 -0.27 -0.43 0.64
C TYR A 32 -0.84 0.44 -0.48
N GLY A 33 -1.39 1.62 -0.16
CA GLY A 33 -1.86 2.57 -1.17
C GLY A 33 -0.74 3.02 -2.11
N LEU A 34 0.45 3.27 -1.55
CA LEU A 34 1.62 3.73 -2.30
C LEU A 34 2.14 2.67 -3.26
N LEU A 35 2.18 1.40 -2.84
CA LEU A 35 2.56 0.31 -3.72
C LEU A 35 1.65 0.24 -4.95
N PHE A 36 0.33 0.18 -4.72
CA PHE A 36 -0.62 0.09 -5.81
C PHE A 36 -0.54 1.30 -6.74
N PHE A 37 -0.39 2.50 -6.16
CA PHE A 37 -0.16 3.73 -6.89
C PHE A 37 1.06 3.64 -7.82
N ILE A 38 2.20 3.16 -7.32
CA ILE A 38 3.43 3.03 -8.13
C ILE A 38 3.19 2.09 -9.32
N GLU A 39 2.57 0.94 -9.09
CA GLU A 39 2.29 -0.05 -10.15
C GLU A 39 1.39 0.54 -11.24
N ILE A 40 0.25 1.13 -10.86
CA ILE A 40 -0.70 1.68 -11.85
C ILE A 40 -0.11 2.88 -12.60
N GLU A 41 0.63 3.77 -11.92
CA GLU A 41 1.17 4.96 -12.55
C GLU A 41 2.33 4.64 -13.49
N LEU A 42 3.17 3.65 -13.16
CA LEU A 42 4.22 3.19 -14.07
C LEU A 42 3.64 2.73 -15.41
N VAL A 43 2.54 1.97 -15.36
CA VAL A 43 1.85 1.49 -16.57
C VAL A 43 1.09 2.62 -17.26
N ALA A 44 0.38 3.47 -16.51
CA ALA A 44 -0.41 4.57 -17.07
C ALA A 44 0.46 5.63 -17.77
N ASN A 45 1.74 5.77 -17.38
CA ASN A 45 2.64 6.79 -17.91
C ASN A 45 3.65 6.28 -18.94
N ILE A 46 3.48 5.08 -19.51
CA ILE A 46 4.40 4.52 -20.53
C ILE A 46 4.66 5.52 -21.68
N TYR A 47 3.61 6.18 -22.19
CA TYR A 47 3.73 7.17 -23.26
C TYR A 47 4.57 8.40 -22.85
N ARG A 48 4.33 8.91 -21.64
CA ARG A 48 5.08 10.05 -21.09
C ARG A 48 6.55 9.69 -20.87
N ILE A 49 6.82 8.51 -20.34
CA ILE A 49 8.19 8.00 -20.16
C ILE A 49 8.88 7.89 -21.52
N SER A 50 8.23 7.30 -22.52
CA SER A 50 8.74 7.21 -23.90
C SER A 50 9.07 8.59 -24.47
N ARG A 51 8.18 9.57 -24.32
CA ARG A 51 8.40 10.94 -24.81
C ARG A 51 9.57 11.64 -24.12
N VAL A 52 9.64 11.59 -22.78
CA VAL A 52 10.69 12.30 -22.01
C VAL A 52 12.06 11.64 -22.18
N THR A 53 12.12 10.32 -22.30
CA THR A 53 13.37 9.58 -22.48
C THR A 53 13.82 9.49 -23.94
N GLY A 54 12.91 9.72 -24.89
CA GLY A 54 13.12 9.46 -26.32
C GLY A 54 13.23 7.96 -26.65
N TRP A 55 12.86 7.07 -25.73
CA TRP A 55 12.93 5.63 -25.94
C TRP A 55 11.73 5.14 -26.74
N ASP A 56 11.96 4.12 -27.58
CA ASP A 56 10.90 3.40 -28.26
C ASP A 56 9.87 2.85 -27.26
N ILE A 57 8.59 2.96 -27.61
CA ILE A 57 7.49 2.58 -26.72
C ILE A 57 7.54 1.10 -26.33
N ASN A 58 7.94 0.21 -27.24
CA ASN A 58 8.03 -1.22 -26.93
C ASN A 58 9.18 -1.51 -25.96
N ARG A 59 10.24 -0.68 -26.00
CA ARG A 59 11.33 -0.76 -25.03
C ARG A 59 10.87 -0.31 -23.65
N VAL A 60 10.13 0.80 -23.56
CA VAL A 60 9.59 1.31 -22.29
C VAL A 60 8.60 0.32 -21.70
N ASP A 61 7.66 -0.19 -22.49
CA ASP A 61 6.65 -1.17 -22.05
C ASP A 61 7.30 -2.42 -21.43
N LYS A 62 8.31 -3.00 -22.09
CA LYS A 62 9.07 -4.15 -21.54
C LYS A 62 9.77 -3.83 -20.22
N ILE A 63 10.41 -2.65 -20.13
CA ILE A 63 11.10 -2.23 -18.90
C ILE A 63 10.10 -2.03 -17.77
N VAL A 64 9.00 -1.32 -18.04
CA VAL A 64 7.92 -1.07 -17.09
C VAL A 64 7.32 -2.39 -16.61
N PHE A 65 7.08 -3.35 -17.51
CA PHE A 65 6.58 -4.68 -17.14
C PHE A 65 7.55 -5.43 -16.20
N ILE A 66 8.84 -5.45 -16.52
CA ILE A 66 9.87 -6.08 -15.67
C ILE A 66 9.94 -5.38 -14.30
N LEU A 67 9.89 -4.05 -14.29
CA LEU A 67 9.94 -3.26 -13.05
C LEU A 67 8.70 -3.50 -12.19
N ASN A 68 7.49 -3.55 -12.76
CA ASN A 68 6.26 -3.87 -12.01
C ASN A 68 6.36 -5.26 -11.37
N ILE A 69 6.80 -6.28 -12.11
CA ILE A 69 6.99 -7.62 -11.52
C ILE A 69 8.03 -7.58 -10.38
N ALA A 70 9.15 -6.89 -10.58
CA ALA A 70 10.19 -6.79 -9.57
C ALA A 70 9.70 -6.04 -8.32
N ILE A 71 9.02 -4.90 -8.48
CA ILE A 71 8.46 -4.09 -7.40
C ILE A 71 7.39 -4.91 -6.67
N PHE A 72 6.50 -5.60 -7.37
CA PHE A 72 5.49 -6.47 -6.79
C PHE A 72 6.09 -7.58 -5.92
N ILE A 73 7.12 -8.28 -6.39
CA ILE A 73 7.78 -9.35 -5.63
C ILE A 73 8.50 -8.77 -4.40
N LEU A 74 9.33 -7.74 -4.59
CA LEU A 74 10.11 -7.12 -3.52
C LEU A 74 9.20 -6.51 -2.45
N SER A 75 8.15 -5.82 -2.86
CA SER A 75 7.18 -5.25 -1.95
C SER A 75 6.38 -6.33 -1.23
N THR A 76 5.98 -7.42 -1.89
CA THR A 76 5.31 -8.56 -1.22
C THR A 76 6.16 -9.06 -0.05
N VAL A 77 7.45 -9.32 -0.27
CA VAL A 77 8.37 -9.77 0.79
C VAL A 77 8.48 -8.72 1.90
N LEU A 78 8.65 -7.45 1.52
CA LEU A 78 8.74 -6.33 2.47
C LEU A 78 7.45 -6.20 3.30
N PHE A 79 6.28 -6.31 2.70
CA PHE A 79 4.99 -6.17 3.38
C PHE A 79 4.69 -7.34 4.29
N VAL A 80 5.07 -8.57 3.94
CA VAL A 80 5.02 -9.70 4.87
C VAL A 80 5.88 -9.40 6.10
N TYR A 81 7.13 -8.96 5.89
CA TYR A 81 8.05 -8.63 6.98
C TYR A 81 7.54 -7.46 7.84
N VAL A 82 7.13 -6.35 7.23
CA VAL A 82 6.63 -5.17 7.95
C VAL A 82 5.34 -5.51 8.69
N THR A 83 4.38 -6.17 8.04
CA THR A 83 3.11 -6.53 8.69
C THR A 83 3.33 -7.47 9.86
N TYR A 84 4.22 -8.47 9.71
CA TYR A 84 4.60 -9.37 10.79
C TYR A 84 5.19 -8.60 11.99
N ASN A 85 6.15 -7.70 11.76
CA ASN A 85 6.84 -7.03 12.86
C ASN A 85 6.04 -5.88 13.48
N TYR A 86 5.28 -5.13 12.68
CA TYR A 86 4.58 -3.92 13.15
C TYR A 86 3.18 -4.20 13.70
N MET A 87 2.49 -5.23 13.18
CA MET A 87 1.07 -5.52 13.45
C MET A 87 0.84 -6.93 14.02
N ASN A 88 1.87 -7.57 14.57
CA ASN A 88 1.74 -8.93 15.10
C ASN A 88 0.62 -9.01 16.16
N GLY A 89 -0.23 -10.04 16.06
CA GLY A 89 -1.31 -10.29 17.01
C GLY A 89 -2.46 -9.29 16.99
N MET A 90 -2.47 -8.30 16.09
CA MET A 90 -3.53 -7.29 16.00
C MET A 90 -4.59 -7.67 14.96
N ASN A 91 -5.82 -7.94 15.39
CA ASN A 91 -6.95 -8.14 14.49
C ASN A 91 -7.24 -6.91 13.61
N LEU A 92 -6.87 -5.71 14.08
CA LEU A 92 -7.03 -4.45 13.34
C LEU A 92 -6.23 -4.39 12.03
N ARG A 93 -5.23 -5.25 11.82
CA ARG A 93 -4.43 -5.26 10.59
C ARG A 93 -5.26 -5.45 9.32
N TYR A 94 -6.37 -6.19 9.39
CA TYR A 94 -7.24 -6.41 8.24
C TYR A 94 -7.98 -5.16 7.79
N PHE A 95 -8.12 -4.13 8.64
CA PHE A 95 -8.65 -2.83 8.22
C PHE A 95 -7.78 -2.14 7.18
N SER A 96 -6.50 -2.50 7.09
CA SER A 96 -5.62 -1.99 6.02
C SER A 96 -6.10 -2.35 4.63
N ALA A 97 -6.89 -3.43 4.46
CA ALA A 97 -7.51 -3.84 3.21
C ALA A 97 -8.62 -2.89 2.73
N ILE A 98 -9.09 -1.98 3.58
CA ILE A 98 -10.06 -0.94 3.24
C ILE A 98 -9.38 0.44 3.25
N MET A 99 -8.55 0.69 4.26
CA MET A 99 -7.94 2.00 4.48
C MET A 99 -6.88 2.39 3.44
N TRP A 100 -6.34 1.45 2.66
CA TRP A 100 -5.40 1.79 1.57
C TRP A 100 -6.03 2.67 0.49
N PHE A 101 -7.35 2.55 0.24
CA PHE A 101 -8.02 3.21 -0.88
C PHE A 101 -8.07 4.74 -0.75
N PRO A 102 -8.39 5.32 0.43
CA PRO A 102 -8.22 6.75 0.67
C PRO A 102 -6.81 7.27 0.37
N TYR A 103 -5.76 6.51 0.71
CA TYR A 103 -4.39 6.89 0.42
C TYR A 103 -4.08 6.81 -1.07
N LEU A 104 -4.56 5.78 -1.77
CA LEU A 104 -4.46 5.72 -3.23
C LEU A 104 -5.05 6.99 -3.86
N ALA A 105 -6.28 7.35 -3.49
CA ALA A 105 -6.95 8.54 -4.00
C ALA A 105 -6.13 9.81 -3.71
N LEU A 106 -5.54 9.92 -2.51
CA LEU A 106 -4.65 11.03 -2.16
C LEU A 106 -3.40 11.06 -3.06
N TYR A 107 -2.74 9.93 -3.30
CA TYR A 107 -1.55 9.88 -4.15
C TYR A 107 -1.85 10.26 -5.61
N ILE A 108 -2.94 9.73 -6.18
CA ILE A 108 -3.39 10.09 -7.52
C ILE A 108 -3.71 11.60 -7.59
N TYR A 109 -4.42 12.13 -6.59
CA TYR A 109 -4.73 13.56 -6.52
C TYR A 109 -3.48 14.43 -6.48
N VAL A 110 -2.51 14.10 -5.63
CA VAL A 110 -1.24 14.82 -5.54
C VAL A 110 -0.48 14.75 -6.87
N LEU A 111 -0.35 13.57 -7.46
CA LEU A 111 0.39 13.40 -8.71
C LEU A 111 -0.26 14.16 -9.87
N SER A 112 -1.58 14.03 -10.04
CA SER A 112 -2.34 14.72 -11.09
C SER A 112 -2.32 16.25 -10.92
N SER A 113 -2.27 16.74 -9.68
CA SER A 113 -2.13 18.16 -9.38
C SER A 113 -0.73 18.69 -9.70
N CYS A 114 0.32 17.92 -9.39
CA CYS A 114 1.70 18.30 -9.64
C CYS A 114 2.12 18.12 -11.11
N PHE A 115 1.58 17.11 -11.81
CA PHE A 115 1.99 16.69 -13.14
C PHE A 115 0.78 16.42 -14.07
N PRO A 116 -0.04 17.44 -14.37
CA PRO A 116 -1.25 17.27 -15.17
C PRO A 116 -0.96 16.73 -16.57
N ILE A 117 -1.87 15.91 -17.10
CA ILE A 117 -1.82 15.45 -18.50
C ILE A 117 -2.21 16.62 -19.41
N THR A 118 -1.23 17.12 -20.16
CA THR A 118 -1.40 18.26 -21.08
C THR A 118 -1.48 17.84 -22.53
N ASP A 119 -0.93 16.68 -22.88
CA ASP A 119 -0.97 16.11 -24.22
C ASP A 119 -2.02 14.97 -24.26
N PRO A 120 -3.08 15.08 -25.09
CA PRO A 120 -4.06 14.01 -25.27
C PRO A 120 -3.47 12.67 -25.73
N GLY A 121 -2.31 12.69 -26.41
CA GLY A 121 -1.58 11.49 -26.83
C GLY A 121 -0.94 10.71 -25.68
N GLU A 122 -0.89 11.28 -24.48
CA GLU A 122 -0.41 10.60 -23.26
C GLU A 122 -1.52 9.89 -22.48
N GLN A 123 -2.78 9.98 -22.94
CA GLN A 123 -3.87 9.34 -22.22
C GLN A 123 -3.71 7.81 -22.26
N PRO A 124 -3.85 7.13 -21.11
CA PRO A 124 -3.83 5.68 -21.07
C PRO A 124 -4.95 5.13 -21.95
N SER A 125 -4.69 3.98 -22.59
CA SER A 125 -5.70 3.33 -23.43
C SER A 125 -6.91 2.88 -22.59
N HIS A 126 -8.09 2.79 -23.21
CA HIS A 126 -9.29 2.29 -22.55
C HIS A 126 -9.10 0.89 -21.93
N GLY A 127 -8.28 0.04 -22.56
CA GLY A 127 -7.94 -1.28 -22.03
C GLY A 127 -7.21 -1.23 -20.69
N LEU A 128 -6.32 -0.25 -20.49
CA LEU A 128 -5.64 -0.04 -19.21
C LEU A 128 -6.61 0.33 -18.10
N GLY A 129 -7.66 1.11 -18.39
CA GLY A 129 -8.71 1.43 -17.43
C GLY A 129 -9.42 0.18 -16.90
N ILE A 130 -9.73 -0.77 -17.79
CA ILE A 130 -10.37 -2.04 -17.43
C ILE A 130 -9.44 -2.91 -16.55
N ILE A 131 -8.17 -3.02 -16.94
CA ILE A 131 -7.16 -3.75 -16.17
C ILE A 131 -7.00 -3.11 -14.78
N GLY A 132 -6.93 -1.79 -14.71
CA GLY A 132 -6.85 -1.03 -13.45
C GLY A 132 -8.04 -1.27 -12.54
N MET A 133 -9.26 -1.30 -13.08
CA MET A 133 -10.47 -1.65 -12.31
C MET A 133 -10.42 -3.08 -11.77
N GLY A 134 -9.99 -4.05 -12.59
CA GLY A 134 -9.79 -5.42 -12.14
C GLY A 134 -8.75 -5.51 -11.00
N ALA A 135 -7.64 -4.80 -11.15
CA ALA A 135 -6.60 -4.72 -10.14
C ALA A 135 -7.12 -4.09 -8.82
N LEU A 136 -7.92 -3.01 -8.90
CA LEU A 136 -8.55 -2.38 -7.72
C LEU A 136 -9.44 -3.35 -6.94
N ILE A 137 -10.18 -4.22 -7.64
CA ILE A 137 -11.04 -5.24 -7.02
C ILE A 137 -10.21 -6.35 -6.37
N ILE A 138 -9.12 -6.78 -7.02
CA ILE A 138 -8.27 -7.88 -6.54
C ILE A 138 -7.38 -7.43 -5.37
N TYR A 139 -6.93 -6.17 -5.36
CA TYR A 139 -5.96 -5.66 -4.39
C TYR A 139 -6.33 -5.82 -2.91
N PRO A 140 -7.57 -5.57 -2.44
CA PRO A 140 -7.93 -5.84 -1.04
C PRO A 140 -7.75 -7.32 -0.65
N PHE A 141 -7.97 -8.26 -1.58
CA PHE A 141 -7.72 -9.68 -1.33
C PHE A 141 -6.23 -9.98 -1.21
N TYR A 142 -5.39 -9.33 -2.03
CA TYR A 142 -3.93 -9.38 -1.88
C TYR A 142 -3.49 -8.87 -0.50
N ILE A 143 -4.02 -7.74 -0.03
CA ILE A 143 -3.69 -7.21 1.31
C ILE A 143 -4.11 -8.20 2.41
N VAL A 144 -5.31 -8.78 2.32
CA VAL A 144 -5.76 -9.80 3.28
C VAL A 144 -4.83 -11.01 3.26
N PHE A 145 -4.44 -11.48 2.08
CA PHE A 145 -3.49 -12.58 1.91
C PHE A 145 -2.17 -12.29 2.63
N ILE A 146 -1.54 -11.14 2.39
CA ILE A 146 -0.30 -10.74 3.07
C ILE A 146 -0.47 -10.73 4.59
N ASN A 147 -1.60 -10.18 5.07
CA ASN A 147 -1.91 -10.14 6.50
C ASN A 147 -2.10 -11.53 7.11
N MET A 148 -2.54 -12.54 6.35
CA MET A 148 -2.64 -13.93 6.81
C MET A 148 -1.26 -14.59 6.96
N PHE A 149 -0.35 -14.39 6.00
CA PHE A 149 0.97 -15.03 5.99
C PHE A 149 1.99 -14.38 6.92
N GLY A 150 1.71 -13.20 7.48
CA GLY A 150 2.38 -12.70 8.69
C GLY A 150 2.09 -13.54 9.95
N PHE A 151 1.81 -14.83 9.83
CA PHE A 151 1.49 -15.75 10.91
C PHE A 151 2.03 -17.15 10.60
N THR A 152 3.34 -17.32 10.61
CA THR A 152 3.96 -18.64 10.72
C THR A 152 4.85 -18.65 11.96
N GLU A 153 4.26 -19.20 13.03
CA GLU A 153 4.81 -19.81 14.24
C GLU A 153 6.02 -19.17 14.95
N GLY A 154 5.71 -18.28 15.89
CA GLY A 154 6.52 -17.98 17.07
C GLY A 154 5.90 -18.54 18.36
N LYS A 155 5.32 -19.75 18.32
CA LYS A 155 4.93 -20.49 19.53
C LYS A 155 5.62 -21.86 19.54
N SER A 156 6.90 -21.86 19.88
CA SER A 156 7.55 -23.05 20.41
C SER A 156 8.27 -22.67 21.71
N ASN A 157 7.90 -23.38 22.77
CA ASN A 157 8.52 -23.52 24.09
C ASN A 157 8.27 -22.45 25.17
N SER A 158 7.23 -22.71 25.97
CA SER A 158 7.32 -22.63 27.44
C SER A 158 6.21 -23.50 28.03
N GLY A 159 6.50 -24.80 28.14
CA GLY A 159 5.87 -25.70 29.10
C GLY A 159 6.67 -25.74 30.40
#